data_AF-A0A933ISZ6-F1
#
_entry.id   AF-A0A933ISZ6-F1
#
_cell.length_a   1.000
_cell.length_b   1.000
_cell.length_c   1.000
_cell.angle_alpha   90.00
_cell.angle_beta   90.00
_cell.angle_gamma   90.00
#
_symmetry.space_group_name_H-M   'P 1'
#
loop_
_entity.id
_entity.type
_entity.pdbx_description
1 polymer ?
#
loop_
_entity_poly.entity_id
_entity_poly.type
_entity_poly.pdbx_seq_one_letter_code
_entity_poly.pdbx_strand_id
1 'polypeptide(L)'
;MKSPRSYEKFTYWLTASEVERLSEVFSERKVRIKTAKSVVCTPLDILNKLSVVKPETWNDLCGRQGSWYRKSERAGLYLVVSNFDLSEFGYRLNTRIQPSRFKLPGTPAADELDQLVSSEAYRSAVPKEWSEVSEGERRRWLHWLGKVGVHEPFERLFLIHSANHANFMAPRLYLEEGGEIVPYSIAPSTHLCSCCLELYNVIGTEFTKKLVSPCVGAVTFARLEANRYLQAVQPE
;
A
#
# COMPACT_ATOMS: atom_id res chain seq x y z
N MET A 1 30.06 12.48 9.39
CA MET A 1 28.57 12.58 9.30
C MET A 1 28.02 11.27 8.78
N LYS A 2 27.15 10.58 9.53
CA LYS A 2 26.43 9.42 8.99
C LYS A 2 25.54 9.92 7.86
N SER A 3 25.72 9.41 6.64
CA SER A 3 24.80 9.67 5.52
C SER A 3 23.36 9.44 6.02
N PRO A 4 22.41 10.35 5.77
CA PRO A 4 21.03 10.10 6.10
C PRO A 4 20.64 8.79 5.40
N ARG A 5 20.18 7.80 6.18
CA ARG A 5 19.72 6.52 5.63
C ARG A 5 18.71 6.82 4.53
N SER A 6 19.07 6.51 3.28
CA SER A 6 18.11 6.53 2.18
C SER A 6 16.97 5.58 2.57
N TYR A 7 15.73 6.09 2.54
CA TYR A 7 14.56 5.28 2.82
C TYR A 7 14.52 4.12 1.82
N GLU A 8 14.42 2.90 2.31
CA GLU A 8 14.31 1.71 1.47
C GLU A 8 13.62 0.60 2.27
N LYS A 9 12.70 -0.10 1.62
CA LYS A 9 12.02 -1.28 2.17
C LYS A 9 11.96 -2.39 1.14
N PHE A 10 12.03 -3.61 1.63
CA PHE A 10 11.87 -4.84 0.86
C PHE A 10 10.70 -5.59 1.44
N THR A 11 9.85 -6.15 0.60
CA THR A 11 8.66 -6.88 1.03
C THR A 11 8.70 -8.31 0.55
N TYR A 12 8.11 -9.21 1.33
CA TYR A 12 8.05 -10.65 1.07
C TYR A 12 6.70 -11.17 1.56
N TRP A 13 6.12 -12.12 0.84
CA TRP A 13 4.93 -12.83 1.27
C TRP A 13 5.33 -14.24 1.68
N LEU A 14 5.17 -14.56 2.95
CA LEU A 14 5.64 -15.80 3.56
C LEU A 14 4.48 -16.56 4.19
N THR A 15 4.59 -17.88 4.22
CA THR A 15 3.75 -18.76 5.04
C THR A 15 4.07 -18.62 6.53
N ALA A 16 3.19 -19.15 7.40
CA ALA A 16 3.43 -19.13 8.85
C ALA A 16 4.75 -19.82 9.23
N SER A 17 5.05 -21.00 8.65
CA SER A 17 6.26 -21.76 8.92
C SER A 17 7.53 -21.07 8.39
N GLU A 18 7.43 -20.31 7.30
CA GLU A 18 8.53 -19.47 6.82
C GLU A 18 8.83 -18.30 7.77
N VAL A 19 7.80 -17.70 8.37
CA VAL A 19 7.98 -16.65 9.40
C VAL A 19 8.58 -17.21 10.69
N GLU A 20 8.22 -18.43 11.09
CA GLU A 20 8.85 -19.13 12.23
C GLU A 20 10.34 -19.34 11.98
N ARG A 21 10.71 -19.90 10.82
CA ARG A 21 12.12 -20.04 10.41
C ARG A 21 12.87 -18.71 10.35
N LEU A 22 12.23 -17.68 9.80
CA LEU A 22 12.79 -16.33 9.78
C LEU A 22 13.07 -15.83 11.21
N SER A 23 12.13 -16.07 12.13
CA SER A 23 12.25 -15.65 13.53
C SER A 23 13.40 -16.35 14.24
N GLU A 24 13.61 -17.64 13.98
CA GLU A 24 14.75 -18.41 14.50
C GLU A 24 16.08 -17.81 14.03
N VAL A 25 16.23 -17.64 12.71
CA VAL A 25 17.46 -17.09 12.09
C VAL A 25 17.82 -15.70 12.64
N PHE A 26 16.84 -14.81 12.80
CA PHE A 26 17.10 -13.44 13.26
C PHE A 26 17.20 -13.31 14.78
N SER A 27 16.64 -14.27 15.54
CA SER A 27 16.86 -14.38 16.98
C SER A 27 18.34 -14.62 17.29
N GLU A 28 18.98 -15.55 16.58
CA GLU A 28 20.42 -15.83 16.69
C GLU A 28 21.28 -14.60 16.36
N ARG A 29 20.84 -13.79 15.39
CA ARG A 29 21.50 -12.55 14.95
C ARG A 29 21.18 -11.33 15.83
N LYS A 30 20.41 -11.50 16.91
CA LYS A 30 19.96 -10.43 17.83
C LYS A 30 19.20 -9.32 17.10
N VAL A 31 18.53 -9.64 15.99
CA VAL A 31 17.67 -8.70 15.26
C VAL A 31 16.24 -8.95 15.68
N ARG A 32 15.64 -7.96 16.36
CA ARG A 32 14.24 -8.05 16.79
C ARG A 32 13.31 -7.89 15.60
N ILE A 33 12.51 -8.92 15.32
CA ILE A 33 11.35 -8.83 14.44
C ILE A 33 10.20 -8.18 15.20
N LYS A 34 9.61 -7.13 14.63
CA LYS A 34 8.40 -6.50 15.18
C LYS A 34 7.16 -7.09 14.52
N THR A 35 6.06 -7.17 15.26
CA THR A 35 4.75 -7.51 14.67
C THR A 35 3.91 -6.24 14.57
N ALA A 36 3.39 -5.95 13.38
CA ALA A 36 2.40 -4.90 13.21
C ALA A 36 1.15 -5.22 14.03
N LYS A 37 0.60 -4.22 14.71
CA LYS A 37 -0.64 -4.34 15.48
C LYS A 37 -1.65 -3.35 14.91
N SER A 38 -2.85 -3.83 14.62
CA SER A 38 -4.01 -3.02 14.22
C SER A 38 -3.90 -2.26 12.89
N VAL A 39 -2.70 -1.95 12.40
CA VAL A 39 -2.47 -1.13 11.22
C VAL A 39 -1.35 -1.71 10.35
N VAL A 40 -1.70 -2.05 9.11
CA VAL A 40 -0.85 -2.75 8.15
C VAL A 40 0.28 -1.90 7.55
N CYS A 41 0.18 -0.57 7.60
CA CYS A 41 1.21 0.32 7.05
C CYS A 41 2.37 0.58 8.02
N THR A 42 2.22 0.30 9.31
CA THR A 42 3.28 0.54 10.32
C THR A 42 4.66 -0.05 9.99
N PRO A 43 4.81 -1.20 9.29
CA PRO A 43 6.13 -1.68 8.86
C PRO A 43 6.89 -0.76 7.91
N LEU A 44 6.21 0.11 7.16
CA LEU A 44 6.83 1.09 6.26
C LEU A 44 7.61 2.16 7.02
N ASP A 45 7.42 2.28 8.33
CA ASP A 45 8.12 3.25 9.15
C ASP A 45 9.64 3.09 9.09
N ILE A 46 10.36 4.20 8.87
CA ILE A 46 11.83 4.22 8.77
C ILE A 46 12.56 3.64 10.00
N LEU A 47 11.94 3.63 11.19
CA LEU A 47 12.52 3.04 12.40
C LEU A 47 12.36 1.52 12.47
N ASN A 48 11.50 0.92 11.64
CA ASN A 48 11.30 -0.52 11.60
C ASN A 48 12.33 -1.18 10.69
N LYS A 49 13.17 -2.03 11.25
CA LYS A 49 14.18 -2.78 10.49
C LYS A 49 13.60 -4.02 9.84
N LEU A 50 12.90 -4.84 10.61
CA LEU A 50 12.26 -6.06 10.17
C LEU A 50 10.94 -6.20 10.93
N SER A 51 9.86 -6.32 10.16
CA SER A 51 8.50 -6.38 10.69
C SER A 51 7.68 -7.41 9.95
N VAL A 52 6.71 -8.00 10.65
CA VAL A 52 5.74 -8.96 10.13
C VAL A 52 4.33 -8.40 10.32
N VAL A 53 3.49 -8.49 9.30
CA VAL A 53 2.05 -8.28 9.36
C VAL A 53 1.38 -9.63 9.24
N LYS A 54 0.54 -9.96 10.21
CA LYS A 54 -0.19 -11.21 10.19
C LYS A 54 -1.47 -11.09 9.35
N PRO A 55 -2.00 -12.20 8.80
CA PRO A 55 -3.26 -12.18 8.05
C PRO A 55 -4.40 -11.47 8.78
N GLU A 56 -4.54 -11.69 10.09
CA GLU A 56 -5.60 -11.10 10.90
C GLU A 56 -5.51 -9.57 11.03
N THR A 57 -4.32 -8.98 10.89
CA THR A 57 -4.14 -7.53 10.98
C THR A 57 -4.85 -6.78 9.84
N TRP A 58 -5.10 -7.46 8.73
CA TRP A 58 -5.88 -6.91 7.61
C TRP A 58 -7.38 -6.77 7.92
N ASN A 59 -7.85 -7.28 9.06
CA ASN A 59 -9.23 -7.16 9.52
C ASN A 59 -9.44 -6.02 10.53
N ASP A 60 -8.35 -5.38 10.98
CA ASP A 60 -8.38 -4.39 12.06
C ASP A 60 -8.76 -2.98 11.55
N LEU A 61 -7.94 -1.94 11.81
CA LEU A 61 -8.29 -0.54 11.54
C LEU A 61 -8.58 -0.28 10.05
N CYS A 62 -7.93 -1.03 9.17
CA CYS A 62 -8.13 -0.97 7.73
C CYS A 62 -8.95 -2.16 7.21
N GLY A 63 -9.89 -2.70 8.00
CA GLY A 63 -10.61 -3.95 7.71
C GLY A 63 -11.34 -4.00 6.36
N ARG A 64 -11.97 -2.89 5.96
CA ARG A 64 -12.63 -2.75 4.66
C ARG A 64 -11.63 -2.75 3.52
N GLN A 65 -10.54 -2.01 3.69
CA GLN A 65 -9.45 -1.97 2.71
C GLN A 65 -8.72 -3.32 2.63
N GLY A 66 -8.63 -4.05 3.73
CA GLY A 66 -8.09 -5.40 3.78
C GLY A 66 -8.94 -6.45 3.06
N SER A 67 -10.16 -6.11 2.61
CA SER A 67 -10.93 -6.99 1.71
C SER A 67 -10.20 -7.29 0.41
N TRP A 68 -9.41 -6.33 -0.10
CA TRP A 68 -8.55 -6.52 -1.27
C TRP A 68 -7.50 -7.59 -1.02
N TYR A 69 -6.85 -7.56 0.15
CA TYR A 69 -5.93 -8.62 0.57
C TYR A 69 -6.63 -9.97 0.68
N ARG A 70 -7.80 -10.03 1.31
CA ARG A 70 -8.56 -11.28 1.50
C ARG A 70 -9.03 -11.91 0.17
N LYS A 71 -9.28 -11.10 -0.85
CA LYS A 71 -9.65 -11.57 -2.20
C LYS A 71 -8.42 -11.90 -3.08
N SER A 72 -7.24 -11.42 -2.72
CA SER A 72 -6.01 -11.62 -3.50
C SER A 72 -5.39 -13.01 -3.31
N GLU A 73 -4.46 -13.37 -4.18
CA GLU A 73 -3.60 -14.57 -4.03
C GLU A 73 -2.70 -14.55 -2.79
N ARG A 74 -2.58 -13.40 -2.12
CA ARG A 74 -1.81 -13.25 -0.88
C ARG A 74 -2.60 -13.61 0.37
N ALA A 75 -3.89 -13.89 0.23
CA ALA A 75 -4.77 -14.22 1.36
C ALA A 75 -4.21 -15.40 2.18
N GLY A 76 -4.07 -15.18 3.49
CA GLY A 76 -3.52 -16.16 4.43
C GLY A 76 -1.99 -16.10 4.59
N LEU A 77 -1.29 -15.36 3.74
CA LEU A 77 0.17 -15.15 3.87
C LEU A 77 0.48 -14.00 4.82
N TYR A 78 1.65 -14.11 5.44
CA TYR A 78 2.24 -13.06 6.26
C TYR A 78 3.04 -12.13 5.36
N LEU A 79 2.84 -10.82 5.54
CA LEU A 79 3.71 -9.84 4.91
C LEU A 79 4.92 -9.60 5.80
N VAL A 80 6.10 -9.82 5.27
CA VAL A 80 7.36 -9.39 5.90
C VAL A 80 7.84 -8.12 5.20
N VAL A 81 8.18 -7.11 5.99
CA VAL A 81 8.77 -5.86 5.51
C VAL A 81 10.10 -5.66 6.22
N SER A 82 11.16 -5.58 5.42
CA SER A 82 12.54 -5.41 5.87
C SER A 82 13.13 -4.11 5.34
N ASN A 83 14.15 -3.57 5.98
CA ASN A 83 14.97 -2.47 5.46
C ASN A 83 16.30 -2.95 4.89
N PHE A 84 16.45 -4.26 4.71
CA PHE A 84 17.55 -4.94 4.02
C PHE A 84 16.98 -6.14 3.25
N ASP A 85 17.72 -6.59 2.24
CA ASP A 85 17.33 -7.70 1.39
C ASP A 85 17.35 -9.03 2.19
N LEU A 86 16.31 -9.84 2.04
CA LEU A 86 16.18 -11.17 2.65
C LEU A 86 16.38 -12.30 1.62
N SER A 87 16.66 -11.95 0.36
CA SER A 87 16.90 -12.93 -0.71
C SER A 87 18.14 -13.79 -0.44
N GLU A 88 19.12 -13.28 0.33
CA GLU A 88 20.27 -14.05 0.81
C GLU A 88 19.89 -15.22 1.73
N PHE A 89 18.68 -15.21 2.30
CA PHE A 89 18.12 -16.29 3.12
C PHE A 89 17.17 -17.19 2.31
N GLY A 90 17.13 -17.03 0.97
CA GLY A 90 16.28 -17.82 0.08
C GLY A 90 14.84 -17.36 -0.05
N TYR A 91 14.48 -16.19 0.51
CA TYR A 91 13.13 -15.66 0.37
C TYR A 91 12.96 -14.88 -0.94
N ARG A 92 11.88 -15.15 -1.67
CA ARG A 92 11.57 -14.44 -2.92
C ARG A 92 11.12 -13.02 -2.63
N LEU A 93 11.89 -12.03 -3.11
CA LEU A 93 11.51 -10.63 -3.07
C LEU A 93 10.17 -10.41 -3.78
N ASN A 94 9.25 -9.70 -3.13
CA ASN A 94 7.98 -9.28 -3.72
C ASN A 94 8.09 -7.86 -4.30
N THR A 95 8.58 -6.92 -3.49
CA THR A 95 8.72 -5.53 -3.93
C THR A 95 9.86 -4.83 -3.20
N ARG A 96 10.63 -4.02 -3.93
CA ARG A 96 11.53 -3.00 -3.39
C ARG A 96 10.85 -1.63 -3.44
N ILE A 97 10.80 -0.95 -2.31
CA ILE A 97 10.11 0.34 -2.13
C ILE A 97 11.14 1.42 -1.80
N GLN A 98 11.17 2.50 -2.58
CA GLN A 98 12.14 3.59 -2.45
C GLN A 98 11.48 4.94 -2.77
N PRO A 99 12.05 6.09 -2.33
CA PRO A 99 11.55 7.40 -2.74
C PRO A 99 11.67 7.61 -4.25
N SER A 100 10.64 8.17 -4.84
CA SER A 100 10.63 8.67 -6.20
C SER A 100 10.72 10.20 -6.21
N ARG A 101 11.23 10.76 -7.32
CA ARG A 101 11.19 12.20 -7.61
C ARG A 101 9.91 12.60 -8.36
N PHE A 102 9.08 11.63 -8.73
CA PHE A 102 7.82 11.86 -9.41
C PHE A 102 6.94 12.83 -8.62
N LYS A 103 6.23 13.69 -9.35
CA LYS A 103 5.22 14.60 -8.84
C LYS A 103 3.95 14.38 -9.63
N LEU A 104 2.82 14.39 -8.93
CA LEU A 104 1.51 14.27 -9.56
C LEU A 104 1.33 15.42 -10.57
N PRO A 105 1.10 15.13 -11.86
CA PRO A 105 0.94 16.18 -12.88
C PRO A 105 -0.30 17.05 -12.63
N GLY A 106 -1.36 16.45 -12.10
CA GLY A 106 -2.62 17.12 -11.76
C GLY A 106 -3.60 16.13 -11.14
N THR A 107 -4.68 16.66 -10.57
CA THR A 107 -5.79 15.84 -10.06
C THR A 107 -6.75 15.55 -11.21
N PRO A 108 -7.17 14.29 -11.43
CA PRO A 108 -8.10 13.94 -12.48
C PRO A 108 -9.48 14.58 -12.28
N ALA A 109 -10.15 14.86 -13.39
CA ALA A 109 -11.53 15.32 -13.41
C ALA A 109 -12.52 14.23 -12.96
N ALA A 110 -13.76 14.60 -12.69
CA ALA A 110 -14.76 13.67 -12.16
C ALA A 110 -15.11 12.54 -13.15
N ASP A 111 -15.22 12.87 -14.43
CA ASP A 111 -15.46 11.91 -15.52
C ASP A 111 -14.30 10.92 -15.69
N GLU A 112 -13.05 11.35 -15.51
CA GLU A 112 -11.89 10.46 -15.51
C GLU A 112 -11.95 9.45 -14.36
N LEU A 113 -12.36 9.88 -13.17
CA LEU A 113 -12.55 8.99 -12.01
C LEU A 113 -13.67 7.98 -12.26
N ASP A 114 -14.80 8.42 -12.80
CA ASP A 114 -15.95 7.56 -13.13
C ASP A 114 -15.58 6.51 -14.17
N GLN A 115 -14.76 6.90 -15.15
CA GLN A 115 -14.26 5.99 -16.17
C GLN A 115 -13.33 4.92 -15.60
N LEU A 116 -12.50 5.25 -14.60
CA LEU A 116 -11.64 4.28 -13.92
C LEU A 116 -12.46 3.23 -13.16
N VAL A 117 -13.44 3.66 -12.35
CA VAL A 117 -14.30 2.72 -11.58
C VAL A 117 -15.33 2.00 -12.45
N SER A 118 -15.53 2.45 -13.69
CA SER A 118 -16.38 1.78 -14.66
C SER A 118 -15.65 0.73 -15.50
N SER A 119 -14.32 0.62 -15.37
CA SER A 119 -13.53 -0.38 -16.09
C SER A 119 -13.94 -1.81 -15.70
N GLU A 120 -13.92 -2.71 -16.68
CA GLU A 120 -14.19 -4.14 -16.48
C GLU A 120 -13.23 -4.72 -15.43
N ALA A 121 -11.93 -4.41 -15.56
CA ALA A 121 -10.89 -4.86 -14.63
C ALA A 121 -11.23 -4.52 -13.17
N TYR A 122 -11.64 -3.28 -12.90
CA TYR A 122 -12.05 -2.89 -11.55
C TYR A 122 -13.34 -3.61 -11.10
N ARG A 123 -14.37 -3.64 -11.95
CA ARG A 123 -15.68 -4.23 -11.60
C ARG A 123 -15.59 -5.73 -11.32
N SER A 124 -14.74 -6.47 -12.02
CA SER A 124 -14.49 -7.89 -11.77
C SER A 124 -13.61 -8.11 -10.54
N ALA A 125 -12.65 -7.21 -10.28
CA ALA A 125 -11.68 -7.36 -9.19
C ALA A 125 -12.18 -6.85 -7.84
N VAL A 126 -13.07 -5.85 -7.79
CA VAL A 126 -13.49 -5.22 -6.53
C VAL A 126 -14.13 -6.22 -5.55
N PRO A 127 -13.67 -6.29 -4.29
CA PRO A 127 -14.33 -7.07 -3.25
C PRO A 127 -15.69 -6.47 -2.90
N LYS A 128 -16.66 -7.32 -2.54
CA LYS A 128 -18.00 -6.86 -2.15
C LYS A 128 -17.92 -5.92 -0.94
N GLU A 129 -17.13 -6.31 0.06
CA GLU A 129 -16.97 -5.59 1.32
C GLU A 129 -16.34 -4.20 1.13
N TRP A 130 -15.57 -3.98 0.05
CA TRP A 130 -15.04 -2.65 -0.27
C TRP A 130 -16.13 -1.60 -0.40
N SER A 131 -17.28 -2.02 -0.95
CA SER A 131 -18.45 -1.18 -1.22
C SER A 131 -19.42 -1.10 -0.02
N GLU A 132 -19.24 -1.96 0.99
CA GLU A 132 -20.10 -2.03 2.17
C GLU A 132 -19.53 -1.11 3.27
N VAL A 133 -19.89 0.18 3.21
CA VAL A 133 -19.44 1.17 4.21
C VAL A 133 -20.53 1.40 5.24
N SER A 134 -20.24 1.11 6.51
CA SER A 134 -21.17 1.43 7.61
C SER A 134 -21.21 2.93 7.89
N GLU A 135 -22.37 3.45 8.31
CA GLU A 135 -22.51 4.86 8.76
C GLU A 135 -21.56 5.21 9.92
N GLY A 136 -21.24 4.24 10.77
CA GLY A 136 -20.25 4.41 11.83
C GLY A 136 -18.84 4.63 11.29
N GLU A 137 -18.43 3.84 10.29
CA GLU A 137 -17.15 4.03 9.60
C GLU A 137 -17.10 5.36 8.86
N ARG A 138 -18.15 5.67 8.08
CA ARG A 138 -18.29 6.94 7.35
C ARG A 138 -18.07 8.15 8.26
N ARG A 139 -18.75 8.21 9.40
CA ARG A 139 -18.61 9.31 10.37
C ARG A 139 -17.21 9.40 10.98
N ARG A 140 -16.63 8.28 11.42
CA ARG A 140 -15.27 8.27 11.98
C ARG A 140 -14.26 8.77 10.95
N TRP A 141 -14.44 8.36 9.71
CA TRP A 141 -13.52 8.65 8.65
C TRP A 141 -13.57 10.13 8.23
N LEU A 142 -14.78 10.69 8.03
CA LEU A 142 -14.95 12.12 7.80
C LEU A 142 -14.44 12.98 8.98
N HIS A 143 -14.69 12.55 10.21
CA HIS A 143 -14.17 13.27 11.39
C HIS A 143 -12.63 13.30 11.41
N TRP A 144 -11.99 12.18 11.06
CA TRP A 144 -10.53 12.11 11.05
C TRP A 144 -9.91 12.90 9.89
N LEU A 145 -10.52 12.84 8.71
CA LEU A 145 -10.13 13.66 7.56
C LEU A 145 -10.34 15.16 7.79
N GLY A 146 -11.41 15.55 8.49
CA GLY A 146 -11.63 16.93 8.89
C GLY A 146 -10.50 17.50 9.77
N LYS A 147 -9.83 16.67 10.58
CA LYS A 147 -8.65 17.10 11.37
C LYS A 147 -7.43 17.44 10.52
N VAL A 148 -7.38 16.97 9.28
CA VAL A 148 -6.31 17.27 8.30
C VAL A 148 -6.79 18.21 7.20
N GLY A 149 -7.93 18.90 7.41
CA GLY A 149 -8.45 19.95 6.53
C GLY A 149 -9.22 19.46 5.30
N VAL A 150 -9.65 18.20 5.28
CA VAL A 150 -10.43 17.60 4.19
C VAL A 150 -11.92 17.64 4.55
N HIS A 151 -12.74 18.24 3.70
CA HIS A 151 -14.16 18.51 3.96
C HIS A 151 -15.08 18.03 2.83
N GLU A 152 -14.53 17.29 1.87
CA GLU A 152 -15.27 16.69 0.77
C GLU A 152 -16.33 15.70 1.27
N PRO A 153 -17.46 15.56 0.55
CA PRO A 153 -18.43 14.51 0.82
C PRO A 153 -17.80 13.12 0.74
N PHE A 154 -18.30 12.19 1.55
CA PHE A 154 -17.79 10.82 1.60
C PHE A 154 -17.80 10.16 0.22
N GLU A 155 -18.83 10.41 -0.58
CA GLU A 155 -19.04 9.81 -1.89
C GLU A 155 -17.93 10.23 -2.86
N ARG A 156 -17.52 11.51 -2.81
CA ARG A 156 -16.42 12.02 -3.63
C ARG A 156 -15.10 11.38 -3.22
N LEU A 157 -14.85 11.30 -1.92
CA LEU A 157 -13.64 10.68 -1.38
C LEU A 157 -13.57 9.18 -1.71
N PHE A 158 -14.68 8.47 -1.56
CA PHE A 158 -14.78 7.05 -1.86
C PHE A 158 -14.59 6.77 -3.37
N LEU A 159 -15.11 7.65 -4.23
CA LEU A 159 -14.84 7.60 -5.67
C LEU A 159 -13.34 7.74 -5.95
N ILE A 160 -12.66 8.73 -5.37
CA ILE A 160 -11.21 8.94 -5.56
C ILE A 160 -10.42 7.70 -5.11
N HIS A 161 -10.76 7.10 -3.98
CA HIS A 161 -10.10 5.88 -3.51
C HIS A 161 -10.26 4.71 -4.48
N SER A 162 -11.50 4.50 -4.92
CA SER A 162 -11.85 3.40 -5.80
C SER A 162 -11.17 3.57 -7.16
N ALA A 163 -11.19 4.78 -7.70
CA ALA A 163 -10.50 5.14 -8.94
C ALA A 163 -8.97 5.00 -8.81
N ASN A 164 -8.39 5.34 -7.65
CA ASN A 164 -6.97 5.12 -7.41
C ASN A 164 -6.62 3.63 -7.51
N HIS A 165 -7.34 2.75 -6.81
CA HIS A 165 -7.13 1.29 -6.90
C HIS A 165 -7.36 0.77 -8.32
N ALA A 166 -8.42 1.25 -9.00
CA ALA A 166 -8.70 0.89 -10.40
C ALA A 166 -7.57 1.27 -11.36
N ASN A 167 -6.92 2.42 -11.14
CA ASN A 167 -5.80 2.86 -11.97
C ASN A 167 -4.56 1.95 -11.83
N PHE A 168 -4.45 1.17 -10.75
CA PHE A 168 -3.43 0.13 -10.60
C PHE A 168 -3.89 -1.25 -11.09
N MET A 169 -5.02 -1.36 -11.80
CA MET A 169 -5.51 -2.59 -12.44
C MET A 169 -5.67 -2.42 -13.96
N ALA A 170 -6.24 -1.28 -14.37
CA ALA A 170 -6.37 -0.88 -15.76
C ALA A 170 -5.99 0.61 -15.87
N PRO A 171 -4.68 0.91 -15.96
CA PRO A 171 -4.19 2.28 -15.90
C PRO A 171 -4.72 3.12 -17.05
N ARG A 172 -5.24 4.30 -16.70
CA ARG A 172 -5.49 5.39 -17.64
C ARG A 172 -4.61 6.60 -17.39
N LEU A 173 -4.08 6.68 -16.17
CA LEU A 173 -3.17 7.70 -15.70
C LEU A 173 -1.85 7.01 -15.36
N TYR A 174 -0.90 7.04 -16.30
CA TYR A 174 0.37 6.33 -16.20
C TYR A 174 1.50 7.13 -16.85
N LEU A 175 2.73 6.71 -16.56
CA LEU A 175 3.91 7.09 -17.33
C LEU A 175 4.31 5.93 -18.24
N GLU A 176 4.95 6.26 -19.35
CA GLU A 176 5.71 5.29 -20.13
C GLU A 176 7.19 5.43 -19.77
N GLU A 177 7.79 4.36 -19.26
CA GLU A 177 9.22 4.30 -18.96
C GLU A 177 9.81 3.04 -19.60
N GLY A 178 10.73 3.21 -20.55
CA GLY A 178 11.38 2.05 -21.20
C GLY A 178 10.44 1.14 -21.99
N GLY A 179 9.29 1.66 -22.45
CA GLY A 179 8.25 0.88 -23.14
C GLY A 179 7.24 0.22 -22.20
N GLU A 180 7.41 0.35 -20.88
CA GLU A 180 6.52 -0.21 -19.88
C GLU A 180 5.56 0.84 -19.31
N ILE A 181 4.34 0.41 -18.99
CA ILE A 181 3.34 1.22 -18.30
C ILE A 181 3.68 1.26 -16.81
N VAL A 182 3.82 2.48 -16.28
CA VAL A 182 4.05 2.74 -14.85
C VAL A 182 2.85 3.49 -14.28
N PRO A 183 1.87 2.80 -13.68
CA PRO A 183 0.73 3.47 -13.06
C PRO A 183 1.16 4.23 -11.81
N TYR A 184 0.43 5.29 -11.51
CA TYR A 184 0.67 6.13 -10.35
C TYR A 184 -0.58 6.43 -9.53
N SER A 185 -0.41 6.75 -8.25
CA SER A 185 -1.50 7.22 -7.41
C SER A 185 -2.03 8.55 -7.92
N ILE A 186 -3.34 8.73 -7.94
CA ILE A 186 -3.96 9.79 -8.75
C ILE A 186 -4.38 11.03 -7.94
N ALA A 187 -4.08 11.07 -6.64
CA ALA A 187 -4.56 12.10 -5.73
C ALA A 187 -3.51 12.43 -4.65
N PRO A 188 -3.62 13.59 -3.96
CA PRO A 188 -2.75 13.91 -2.83
C PRO A 188 -2.99 12.94 -1.66
N SER A 189 -2.01 12.85 -0.75
CA SER A 189 -2.06 11.93 0.39
C SER A 189 -3.32 12.06 1.25
N THR A 190 -3.88 13.26 1.34
CA THR A 190 -5.12 13.60 2.07
C THR A 190 -6.37 12.94 1.48
N HIS A 191 -6.32 12.53 0.22
CA HIS A 191 -7.44 11.97 -0.55
C HIS A 191 -7.22 10.51 -0.92
N LEU A 192 -6.11 9.91 -0.47
CA LEU A 192 -5.78 8.52 -0.73
C LEU A 192 -6.10 7.67 0.49
N CYS A 193 -6.42 6.41 0.22
CA CYS A 193 -6.59 5.38 1.23
C CYS A 193 -5.80 4.13 0.83
N SER A 194 -5.31 3.42 1.84
CA SER A 194 -4.65 2.11 1.69
C SER A 194 -3.63 1.98 0.57
N CYS A 195 -2.74 2.96 0.44
CA CYS A 195 -1.55 2.88 -0.43
C CYS A 195 -0.68 1.64 -0.20
N CYS A 196 -0.84 0.99 0.97
CA CYS A 196 -0.20 -0.27 1.29
C CYS A 196 -0.61 -1.42 0.36
N LEU A 197 -1.80 -1.38 -0.24
CA LEU A 197 -2.23 -2.41 -1.19
C LEU A 197 -1.35 -2.38 -2.45
N GLU A 198 -1.03 -1.19 -2.95
CA GLU A 198 -0.16 -1.02 -4.11
C GLU A 198 1.31 -1.25 -3.74
N LEU A 199 1.77 -0.67 -2.63
CA LEU A 199 3.16 -0.78 -2.17
C LEU A 199 3.55 -2.24 -1.88
N TYR A 200 2.65 -3.00 -1.26
CA TYR A 200 2.88 -4.40 -0.92
C TYR A 200 2.47 -5.37 -2.03
N ASN A 201 2.10 -4.85 -3.21
CA ASN A 201 1.77 -5.68 -4.37
C ASN A 201 0.58 -6.63 -4.12
N VAL A 202 -0.42 -6.14 -3.37
CA VAL A 202 -1.75 -6.76 -3.29
C VAL A 202 -2.58 -6.36 -4.52
N ILE A 203 -2.41 -5.11 -4.98
CA ILE A 203 -2.99 -4.57 -6.20
C ILE A 203 -1.88 -4.19 -7.19
N GLY A 204 -2.11 -4.44 -8.48
CA GLY A 204 -1.21 -4.09 -9.58
C GLY A 204 0.00 -5.02 -9.68
N THR A 205 -0.22 -6.33 -9.48
CA THR A 205 0.81 -7.38 -9.54
C THR A 205 1.41 -7.57 -10.94
N GLU A 206 0.69 -7.13 -11.96
CA GLU A 206 1.05 -7.15 -13.37
C GLU A 206 2.08 -6.07 -13.75
N PHE A 207 2.25 -5.03 -12.92
CA PHE A 207 3.15 -3.92 -13.22
C PHE A 207 4.49 -4.06 -12.52
N THR A 208 5.57 -4.14 -13.30
CA THR A 208 6.95 -4.20 -12.78
C THR A 208 7.27 -3.01 -11.88
N LYS A 209 6.76 -1.82 -12.20
CA LYS A 209 6.97 -0.60 -11.42
C LYS A 209 5.65 0.14 -11.19
N LYS A 210 5.48 0.66 -9.98
CA LYS A 210 4.35 1.50 -9.56
C LYS A 210 4.84 2.73 -8.83
N LEU A 211 4.16 3.85 -9.01
CA LEU A 211 4.46 5.10 -8.30
C LEU A 211 3.34 5.42 -7.32
N VAL A 212 3.58 5.18 -6.03
CA VAL A 212 2.54 5.22 -5.01
C VAL A 212 2.75 6.42 -4.08
N SER A 213 1.71 7.23 -3.92
CA SER A 213 1.69 8.29 -2.91
C SER A 213 1.17 7.74 -1.58
N PRO A 214 1.76 8.09 -0.43
CA PRO A 214 1.27 7.65 0.87
C PRO A 214 -0.17 8.09 1.11
N CYS A 215 -1.01 7.22 1.67
CA CYS A 215 -2.30 7.64 2.21
C CYS A 215 -2.14 8.32 3.57
N VAL A 216 -3.18 9.01 4.05
CA VAL A 216 -3.15 9.66 5.37
C VAL A 216 -2.75 8.67 6.48
N GLY A 217 -3.22 7.42 6.40
CA GLY A 217 -2.86 6.39 7.38
C GLY A 217 -1.37 6.09 7.40
N ALA A 218 -0.73 6.02 6.23
CA ALA A 218 0.71 5.81 6.12
C ALA A 218 1.52 7.04 6.60
N VAL A 219 1.01 8.25 6.35
CA VAL A 219 1.60 9.48 6.89
C VAL A 219 1.55 9.47 8.42
N THR A 220 0.40 9.14 9.00
CA THR A 220 0.19 9.15 10.46
C THR A 220 0.91 8.00 11.19
N PHE A 221 0.72 6.75 10.73
CA PHE A 221 1.16 5.57 11.47
C PHE A 221 2.54 5.05 11.05
N ALA A 222 3.03 5.45 9.87
CA ALA A 222 4.33 5.03 9.36
C ALA A 222 5.29 6.20 9.08
N ARG A 223 4.90 7.43 9.40
CA ARG A 223 5.73 8.64 9.23
C ARG A 223 6.26 8.80 7.81
N LEU A 224 5.50 8.34 6.81
CA LEU A 224 5.81 8.64 5.42
C LEU A 224 5.53 10.13 5.15
N GLU A 225 6.37 10.75 4.34
CA GLU A 225 6.21 12.15 3.97
C GLU A 225 5.01 12.31 3.04
N ALA A 226 4.08 13.21 3.40
CA ALA A 226 2.90 13.47 2.58
C ALA A 226 3.28 13.96 1.18
N ASN A 227 2.56 13.48 0.15
CA ASN A 227 2.76 13.77 -1.26
C ASN A 227 4.16 13.41 -1.82
N ARG A 228 4.99 12.71 -1.04
CA ARG A 228 6.27 12.18 -1.50
C ARG A 228 6.04 10.79 -2.08
N TYR A 229 6.07 10.69 -3.41
CA TYR A 229 5.88 9.41 -4.08
C TYR A 229 6.98 8.43 -3.72
N LEU A 230 6.58 7.18 -3.57
CA LEU A 230 7.43 6.01 -3.49
C LEU A 230 7.33 5.26 -4.81
N GLN A 231 8.44 4.71 -5.29
CA GLN A 231 8.41 3.68 -6.31
C GLN A 231 8.38 2.31 -5.65
N ALA A 232 7.49 1.45 -6.11
CA ALA A 232 7.39 0.04 -5.76
C ALA A 232 7.78 -0.76 -7.00
N VAL A 233 8.92 -1.44 -6.95
CA VAL A 233 9.52 -2.19 -8.06
C VAL A 233 9.54 -3.67 -7.71
N GLN A 234 8.95 -4.50 -8.57
CA GLN A 234 9.03 -5.94 -8.49
C GLN A 234 10.38 -6.41 -9.06
N PRO A 235 10.97 -7.51 -8.55
CA PRO A 235 12.08 -8.15 -9.25
C PRO A 235 11.60 -8.71 -10.60
N GLU A 236 12.51 -8.72 -11.58
CA GLU A 236 12.32 -9.40 -12.87
C GLU A 236 12.05 -10.90 -12.71
#